data_AF-A0A6H9YF98-F1
#
_entry.id   AF-A0A6H9YF98-F1
#
_cell.length_a   1.000
_cell.length_b   1.000
_cell.length_c   1.000
_cell.angle_alpha   90.00
_cell.angle_beta   90.00
_cell.angle_gamma   90.00
#
_symmetry.space_group_name_H-M   'P 1'
#
loop_
_entity.id
_entity.type
_entity.pdbx_description
1 polymer ?
#
loop_
_entity_poly.entity_id
_entity_poly.type
_entity_poly.pdbx_seq_one_letter_code
_entity_poly.pdbx_strand_id
1 'polypeptide(L)'
;MRLKPLSAFLVGLALTGGAQAASPLTFDKLWTYSHGSVASEIPAYDSLTNTLWVAGVTGVDVLNATTGTLVQSLDTTGYGSVNSVSIYNGMAAMAFENASDRTLPGQVVLFDTNTRAPTSGISIIGVGALPDMLTFSPDGSKLLVANEATPTVYGGYDPAGSVSIIDMGTRTATTAGLAGVPVAGTGVRAPGMDYEPEYIAINAAGTQAFVTLQEHNAIGILDLGTQAFTSVVGLGVKDFSLPGNAIDPNHKDNTILLRSADVKGFYQPDSIASYEIGGQTYLVMANEGDTREDDGDKARTKDVFASGTYPADLKELNISTLDSAEGDLYTFGGRSFSIRDAAGNLVFDSGNRLDAEAILRGIYDDGRSDDKGVEPEGVDLMAIGGRMYAFIGLERTTRGAVAIYDITDPANASFVDMIVTDGDVAPEGLKVFSAGGQYYLAIANEVSNTTSLYSLAPVPEPETWTMLLAGLGLVGWAARRRKRA
;
A
#
# COMPACT_ATOMS: atom_id res chain seq x y z
N MET A 1 -53.99 23.39 57.46
CA MET A 1 -52.58 23.82 57.41
C MET A 1 -51.90 23.01 56.31
N ARG A 2 -51.60 23.62 55.16
CA ARG A 2 -50.94 22.96 54.01
C ARG A 2 -49.44 22.82 54.32
N LEU A 3 -48.90 21.60 54.23
CA LEU A 3 -47.46 21.34 54.20
C LEU A 3 -47.16 20.51 52.94
N LYS A 4 -46.22 21.02 52.13
CA LYS A 4 -45.82 20.54 50.80
C LYS A 4 -45.03 19.23 50.88
N PRO A 5 -45.05 18.37 49.84
CA PRO A 5 -44.07 17.30 49.69
C PRO A 5 -42.72 17.88 49.23
N LEU A 6 -41.62 17.48 49.88
CA LEU A 6 -40.27 17.73 49.41
C LEU A 6 -39.99 16.83 48.20
N SER A 7 -39.76 17.42 47.04
CA SER A 7 -39.14 16.76 45.89
C SER A 7 -37.64 16.63 46.15
N ALA A 8 -37.14 15.41 46.34
CA ALA A 8 -35.71 15.13 46.33
C ALA A 8 -35.22 15.15 44.87
N PHE A 9 -34.56 16.24 44.48
CA PHE A 9 -33.79 16.30 43.25
C PHE A 9 -32.51 15.48 43.43
N LEU A 10 -32.43 14.30 42.79
CA LEU A 10 -31.14 13.66 42.53
C LEU A 10 -30.45 14.48 41.43
N VAL A 11 -29.46 15.28 41.81
CA VAL A 11 -28.51 15.83 40.85
C VAL A 11 -27.55 14.71 40.49
N GLY A 12 -27.81 14.06 39.36
CA GLY A 12 -26.82 13.18 38.72
C GLY A 12 -25.67 14.06 38.23
N LEU A 13 -24.53 13.97 38.91
CA LEU A 13 -23.29 14.57 38.46
C LEU A 13 -22.84 13.79 37.21
N ALA A 14 -23.24 14.26 36.03
CA ALA A 14 -22.73 13.75 34.77
C ALA A 14 -21.28 14.24 34.61
N LEU A 15 -20.34 13.44 35.09
CA LEU A 15 -18.94 13.53 34.68
C LEU A 15 -18.88 13.14 33.20
N THR A 16 -19.04 14.11 32.30
CA THR A 16 -18.68 13.96 30.89
C THR A 16 -17.16 14.05 30.78
N GLY A 17 -16.46 13.04 31.31
CA GLY A 17 -15.14 12.72 30.80
C GLY A 17 -15.36 12.15 29.41
N GLY A 18 -14.86 12.82 28.37
CA GLY A 18 -14.83 12.26 27.04
C GLY A 18 -14.01 10.98 27.09
N ALA A 19 -14.68 9.83 27.17
CA ALA A 19 -14.02 8.55 26.96
C ALA A 19 -13.51 8.59 25.52
N GLN A 20 -12.20 8.54 25.36
CA GLN A 20 -11.59 8.26 24.06
C GLN A 20 -12.22 6.96 23.57
N ALA A 21 -12.90 6.99 22.42
CA ALA A 21 -13.46 5.78 21.85
C ALA A 21 -12.33 4.76 21.72
N ALA A 22 -12.55 3.53 22.21
CA ALA A 22 -11.58 2.47 22.07
C ALA A 22 -11.31 2.25 20.57
N SER A 23 -10.06 2.02 20.19
CA SER A 23 -9.71 1.67 18.81
C SER A 23 -10.58 0.49 18.36
N PRO A 24 -11.20 0.52 17.16
CA PRO A 24 -12.02 -0.58 16.66
C PRO A 24 -11.20 -1.82 16.29
N LEU A 25 -9.87 -1.69 16.28
CA LEU A 25 -8.92 -2.76 15.97
C LEU A 25 -7.75 -2.75 16.96
N THR A 26 -7.39 -3.91 17.48
CA THR A 26 -6.16 -4.13 18.25
C THR A 26 -5.19 -5.00 17.46
N PHE A 27 -3.91 -4.81 17.70
CA PHE A 27 -2.85 -5.59 17.08
C PHE A 27 -1.76 -5.95 18.09
N ASP A 28 -1.17 -7.13 17.92
CA ASP A 28 -0.05 -7.61 18.74
C ASP A 28 1.01 -8.24 17.85
N LYS A 29 2.26 -7.81 18.02
CA LYS A 29 3.42 -8.40 17.34
C LYS A 29 3.63 -9.83 17.84
N LEU A 30 3.68 -10.79 16.93
CA LEU A 30 3.88 -12.21 17.24
C LEU A 30 5.34 -12.61 17.14
N TRP A 31 5.98 -12.25 16.02
CA TRP A 31 7.36 -12.61 15.75
C TRP A 31 7.99 -11.66 14.72
N THR A 32 9.32 -11.66 14.68
CA THR A 32 10.14 -11.12 13.60
C THR A 32 11.14 -12.19 13.20
N TYR A 33 11.36 -12.34 11.90
CA TYR A 33 12.40 -13.15 11.31
C TYR A 33 13.41 -12.25 10.59
N SER A 34 14.70 -12.58 10.67
CA SER A 34 15.77 -11.88 9.95
C SER A 34 16.32 -12.78 8.85
N HIS A 35 16.29 -12.29 7.61
CA HIS A 35 16.57 -13.04 6.40
C HIS A 35 18.07 -13.20 6.09
N GLY A 36 18.93 -12.51 6.82
CA GLY A 36 20.38 -12.59 6.65
C GLY A 36 20.82 -11.97 5.32
N SER A 37 21.02 -12.80 4.28
CA SER A 37 21.51 -12.36 2.97
C SER A 37 20.43 -12.26 1.89
N VAL A 38 19.23 -12.78 2.15
CA VAL A 38 18.06 -12.59 1.29
C VAL A 38 17.40 -11.28 1.72
N ALA A 39 17.00 -10.43 0.76
CA ALA A 39 16.24 -9.23 1.09
C ALA A 39 14.83 -9.59 1.60
N SER A 40 14.06 -8.60 2.02
CA SER A 40 12.71 -8.81 2.54
C SER A 40 11.75 -7.83 1.89
N GLU A 41 11.29 -8.17 0.69
CA GLU A 41 10.58 -7.25 -0.20
C GLU A 41 9.10 -7.61 -0.25
N ILE A 42 8.74 -8.74 -0.90
CA ILE A 42 7.33 -9.09 -1.16
C ILE A 42 6.90 -10.35 -0.39
N PRO A 43 5.99 -10.23 0.60
CA PRO A 43 5.43 -11.37 1.31
C PRO A 43 4.15 -11.92 0.64
N ALA A 44 4.03 -13.25 0.56
CA ALA A 44 2.82 -13.95 0.12
C ALA A 44 2.46 -15.11 1.06
N TYR A 45 1.19 -15.22 1.42
CA TYR A 45 0.71 -16.27 2.33
C TYR A 45 0.09 -17.45 1.56
N ASP A 46 0.51 -18.67 1.90
CA ASP A 46 -0.14 -19.90 1.47
C ASP A 46 -0.96 -20.53 2.59
N SER A 47 -2.28 -20.53 2.43
CA SER A 47 -3.21 -21.14 3.39
C SER A 47 -3.15 -22.67 3.44
N LEU A 48 -2.69 -23.34 2.37
CA LEU A 48 -2.65 -24.80 2.32
C LEU A 48 -1.52 -25.38 3.17
N THR A 49 -0.35 -24.74 3.10
CA THR A 49 0.83 -25.16 3.88
C THR A 49 1.03 -24.35 5.16
N ASN A 50 0.22 -23.29 5.36
CA ASN A 50 0.36 -22.32 6.44
C ASN A 50 1.78 -21.72 6.49
N THR A 51 2.26 -21.29 5.32
CA THR A 51 3.59 -20.69 5.16
C THR A 51 3.49 -19.26 4.62
N LEU A 52 4.48 -18.44 4.96
CA LEU A 52 4.69 -17.11 4.40
C LEU A 52 5.94 -17.17 3.53
N TRP A 53 5.83 -16.81 2.27
CA TRP A 53 6.91 -16.77 1.29
C TRP A 53 7.34 -15.32 1.14
N VAL A 54 8.63 -15.02 1.29
CA VAL A 54 9.16 -13.66 1.23
C VAL A 54 10.21 -13.62 0.14
N ALA A 55 9.93 -12.91 -0.96
CA ALA A 55 10.88 -12.64 -2.01
C ALA A 55 11.88 -11.56 -1.57
N GLY A 56 13.13 -11.68 -2.02
CA GLY A 56 14.19 -10.73 -1.66
C GLY A 56 15.37 -10.74 -2.63
N VAL A 57 15.10 -10.39 -3.89
CA VAL A 57 16.00 -10.35 -5.06
C VAL A 57 16.73 -11.65 -5.40
N THR A 58 17.50 -12.21 -4.48
CA THR A 58 18.42 -13.35 -4.72
C THR A 58 17.93 -14.67 -4.15
N GLY A 59 16.68 -14.71 -3.66
CA GLY A 59 16.06 -15.92 -3.12
C GLY A 59 14.66 -15.66 -2.59
N VAL A 60 14.03 -16.74 -2.14
CA VAL A 60 12.73 -16.69 -1.45
C VAL A 60 12.80 -17.49 -0.17
N ASP A 61 12.61 -16.82 0.96
CA ASP A 61 12.51 -17.49 2.26
C ASP A 61 11.07 -17.92 2.53
N VAL A 62 10.89 -19.19 2.89
CA VAL A 62 9.59 -19.77 3.25
C VAL A 62 9.56 -19.97 4.76
N LEU A 63 8.76 -19.17 5.44
CA LEU A 63 8.59 -19.15 6.89
C LEU A 63 7.32 -19.90 7.30
N ASN A 64 7.34 -20.51 8.48
CA ASN A 64 6.11 -21.00 9.10
C ASN A 64 5.31 -19.79 9.57
N ALA A 65 4.09 -19.61 9.07
CA ALA A 65 3.31 -18.40 9.37
C ALA A 65 2.97 -18.27 10.86
N THR A 66 2.85 -19.37 11.60
CA THR A 66 2.52 -19.33 13.03
C THR A 66 3.74 -19.02 13.90
N THR A 67 4.91 -19.59 13.60
CA THR A 67 6.09 -19.51 14.47
C THR A 67 7.17 -18.56 13.98
N GLY A 68 7.11 -18.09 12.73
CA GLY A 68 8.15 -17.26 12.11
C GLY A 68 9.44 -18.01 11.80
N THR A 69 9.50 -19.32 12.03
CA THR A 69 10.71 -20.12 11.82
C THR A 69 10.90 -20.40 10.33
N LEU A 70 12.13 -20.23 9.84
CA LEU A 70 12.50 -20.64 8.49
C LEU A 70 12.21 -22.13 8.27
N VAL A 71 11.42 -22.42 7.25
CA VAL A 71 11.13 -23.78 6.80
C VAL A 71 12.10 -24.16 5.68
N GLN A 72 12.33 -23.26 4.74
CA GLN A 72 13.26 -23.44 3.63
C GLN A 72 13.66 -22.08 3.06
N SER A 73 14.91 -21.93 2.64
CA SER A 73 15.34 -20.86 1.75
C SER A 73 15.46 -21.42 0.34
N LEU A 74 14.77 -20.82 -0.62
CA LEU A 74 14.77 -21.23 -2.02
C LEU A 74 15.84 -20.44 -2.77
N ASP A 75 16.82 -21.16 -3.30
CA ASP A 75 17.77 -20.59 -4.25
C ASP A 75 17.10 -20.45 -5.62
N THR A 76 16.83 -19.21 -6.01
CA THR A 76 16.18 -18.87 -7.27
C THR A 76 17.14 -18.23 -8.27
N THR A 77 18.42 -18.12 -7.94
CA THR A 77 19.43 -17.39 -8.75
C THR A 77 19.59 -17.98 -10.15
N GLY A 78 19.25 -19.25 -10.36
CA GLY A 78 19.22 -19.89 -11.66
C GLY A 78 18.15 -19.35 -12.63
N TYR A 79 17.18 -18.57 -12.14
CA TYR A 79 16.12 -17.95 -12.93
C TYR A 79 16.36 -16.45 -13.20
N GLY A 80 17.17 -15.78 -12.39
CA GLY A 80 17.35 -14.32 -12.36
C GLY A 80 17.09 -13.75 -10.97
N SER A 81 17.05 -12.42 -10.88
CA SER A 81 16.55 -11.71 -9.70
C SER A 81 15.03 -11.93 -9.58
N VAL A 82 14.52 -12.20 -8.38
CA VAL A 82 13.08 -12.31 -8.10
C VAL A 82 12.55 -11.00 -7.54
N ASN A 83 11.57 -10.40 -8.21
CA ASN A 83 10.98 -9.13 -7.77
C ASN A 83 9.69 -9.36 -6.97
N SER A 84 8.90 -10.37 -7.34
CA SER A 84 7.59 -10.58 -6.71
C SER A 84 7.20 -12.04 -6.59
N VAL A 85 6.35 -12.32 -5.61
CA VAL A 85 5.70 -13.61 -5.38
C VAL A 85 4.21 -13.41 -5.10
N SER A 86 3.37 -14.22 -5.74
CA SER A 86 1.94 -14.31 -5.45
C SER A 86 1.51 -15.76 -5.35
N ILE A 87 0.53 -16.05 -4.50
CA ILE A 87 0.09 -17.42 -4.23
C ILE A 87 -1.42 -17.54 -4.41
N TYR A 88 -1.84 -18.55 -5.15
CA TYR A 88 -3.24 -18.93 -5.29
C TYR A 88 -3.40 -20.45 -5.24
N ASN A 89 -4.23 -20.94 -4.30
CA ASN A 89 -4.58 -22.36 -4.14
C ASN A 89 -3.38 -23.34 -4.21
N GLY A 90 -2.31 -23.04 -3.49
CA GLY A 90 -1.12 -23.92 -3.42
C GLY A 90 -0.15 -23.81 -4.58
N MET A 91 -0.32 -22.81 -5.45
CA MET A 91 0.60 -22.47 -6.51
C MET A 91 1.20 -21.10 -6.23
N ALA A 92 2.52 -21.05 -6.09
CA ALA A 92 3.27 -19.80 -6.05
C ALA A 92 3.71 -19.45 -7.47
N ALA A 93 3.51 -18.21 -7.87
CA ALA A 93 4.08 -17.62 -9.07
C ALA A 93 5.11 -16.59 -8.66
N MET A 94 6.28 -16.60 -9.31
CA MET A 94 7.38 -15.69 -9.04
C MET A 94 7.83 -15.02 -10.34
N ALA A 95 8.02 -13.71 -10.32
CA ALA A 95 8.50 -12.93 -11.45
C ALA A 95 10.01 -12.80 -11.37
N PHE A 96 10.67 -13.00 -12.52
CA PHE A 96 12.11 -12.95 -12.64
C PHE A 96 12.56 -12.05 -13.79
N GLU A 97 13.49 -11.16 -13.46
CA GLU A 97 14.24 -10.39 -14.44
C GLU A 97 15.01 -11.29 -15.41
N ASN A 98 15.28 -10.75 -16.60
CA ASN A 98 16.25 -11.38 -17.48
C ASN A 98 17.65 -11.23 -16.89
N ALA A 99 18.28 -12.35 -16.54
CA ALA A 99 19.58 -12.38 -15.86
C ALA A 99 20.76 -11.74 -16.63
N SER A 100 20.60 -11.44 -17.93
CA SER A 100 21.66 -10.82 -18.73
C SER A 100 21.47 -9.31 -18.89
N ASP A 101 20.23 -8.86 -19.07
CA ASP A 101 19.89 -7.48 -19.35
C ASP A 101 18.40 -7.27 -19.05
N ARG A 102 18.07 -6.42 -18.06
CA ARG A 102 16.69 -6.16 -17.62
C ARG A 102 15.78 -5.62 -18.71
N THR A 103 16.35 -5.03 -19.77
CA THR A 103 15.59 -4.53 -20.94
C THR A 103 15.07 -5.64 -21.84
N LEU A 104 15.50 -6.89 -21.63
CA LEU A 104 15.03 -8.07 -22.35
C LEU A 104 13.85 -8.74 -21.62
N PRO A 105 12.99 -9.50 -22.35
CA PRO A 105 11.93 -10.30 -21.76
C PRO A 105 12.40 -11.16 -20.57
N GLY A 106 11.69 -11.05 -19.44
CA GLY A 106 11.84 -11.87 -18.25
C GLY A 106 10.92 -13.10 -18.28
N GLN A 107 10.69 -13.68 -17.11
CA GLN A 107 9.89 -14.90 -16.98
C GLN A 107 9.12 -14.98 -15.66
N VAL A 108 7.99 -15.68 -15.68
CA VAL A 108 7.31 -16.17 -14.49
C VAL A 108 7.61 -17.65 -14.30
N VAL A 109 7.95 -18.05 -13.08
CA VAL A 109 8.12 -19.46 -12.70
C VAL A 109 7.05 -19.87 -11.68
N LEU A 110 6.38 -20.99 -11.95
CA LEU A 110 5.32 -21.55 -11.12
C LEU A 110 5.85 -22.68 -10.24
N PHE A 111 5.67 -22.56 -8.92
CA PHE A 111 6.04 -23.54 -7.90
C PHE A 111 4.80 -24.15 -7.24
N ASP A 112 4.87 -25.43 -6.90
CA ASP A 112 3.91 -26.09 -6.00
C ASP A 112 4.33 -25.80 -4.55
N THR A 113 3.43 -25.25 -3.74
CA THR A 113 3.81 -24.77 -2.40
C THR A 113 4.05 -25.90 -1.40
N ASN A 114 3.48 -27.10 -1.60
CA ASN A 114 3.71 -28.25 -0.73
C ASN A 114 5.13 -28.79 -0.90
N THR A 115 5.53 -28.97 -2.17
CA THR A 115 6.85 -29.51 -2.54
C THR A 115 7.94 -28.44 -2.55
N ARG A 116 7.56 -27.15 -2.66
CA ARG A 116 8.48 -26.02 -2.86
C ARG A 116 9.41 -26.21 -4.05
N ALA A 117 8.87 -26.79 -5.11
CA ALA A 117 9.57 -27.06 -6.35
C ALA A 117 8.75 -26.55 -7.54
N PRO A 118 9.38 -26.29 -8.69
CA PRO A 118 8.65 -25.95 -9.91
C PRO A 118 7.57 -26.99 -10.23
N THR A 119 6.39 -26.52 -10.62
CA THR A 119 5.25 -27.40 -10.93
C THR A 119 5.58 -28.37 -12.07
N SER A 120 4.98 -29.55 -12.07
CA SER A 120 5.07 -30.46 -13.22
C SER A 120 4.37 -29.84 -14.45
N GLY A 121 5.00 -29.92 -15.63
CA GLY A 121 4.46 -29.36 -16.87
C GLY A 121 5.16 -28.07 -17.27
N ILE A 122 4.44 -27.12 -17.88
CA ILE A 122 4.99 -25.79 -18.25
C ILE A 122 5.11 -24.97 -16.97
N SER A 123 6.28 -24.96 -16.33
CA SER A 123 6.51 -24.17 -15.12
C SER A 123 7.12 -22.81 -15.38
N ILE A 124 7.62 -22.54 -16.59
CA ILE A 124 8.29 -21.30 -16.97
C ILE A 124 7.52 -20.66 -18.12
N ILE A 125 7.16 -19.39 -17.97
CA ILE A 125 6.34 -18.63 -18.91
C ILE A 125 7.05 -17.31 -19.20
N GLY A 126 7.38 -17.05 -20.47
CA GLY A 126 8.00 -15.78 -20.85
C GLY A 126 7.00 -14.62 -20.77
N VAL A 127 7.47 -13.48 -20.28
CA VAL A 127 6.68 -12.24 -20.10
C VAL A 127 7.45 -11.03 -20.64
N GLY A 128 7.00 -9.80 -20.38
CA GLY A 128 7.70 -8.59 -20.81
C GLY A 128 9.03 -8.37 -20.10
N ALA A 129 9.69 -7.24 -20.41
CA ALA A 129 10.96 -6.85 -19.80
C ALA A 129 10.73 -6.38 -18.36
N LEU A 130 11.67 -6.69 -17.46
CA LEU A 130 11.60 -6.36 -16.02
C LEU A 130 10.22 -6.65 -15.41
N PRO A 131 9.80 -7.93 -15.31
CA PRO A 131 8.55 -8.28 -14.66
C PRO A 131 8.70 -8.02 -13.17
N ASP A 132 8.00 -7.00 -12.70
CA ASP A 132 8.20 -6.45 -11.38
C ASP A 132 7.19 -7.02 -10.39
N MET A 133 5.91 -6.67 -10.57
CA MET A 133 4.81 -7.16 -9.76
C MET A 133 3.98 -8.23 -10.48
N LEU A 134 3.41 -9.18 -9.72
CA LEU A 134 2.43 -10.12 -10.25
C LEU A 134 1.26 -10.40 -9.29
N THR A 135 0.07 -10.62 -9.86
CA THR A 135 -1.12 -10.93 -9.07
C THR A 135 -2.10 -11.84 -9.80
N PHE A 136 -2.72 -12.76 -9.06
CA PHE A 136 -3.78 -13.62 -9.58
C PHE A 136 -5.10 -12.86 -9.69
N SER A 137 -5.85 -13.13 -10.75
CA SER A 137 -7.28 -12.81 -10.81
C SER A 137 -8.04 -13.46 -9.65
N PRO A 138 -9.19 -12.90 -9.21
CA PRO A 138 -9.93 -13.41 -8.05
C PRO A 138 -10.32 -14.90 -8.14
N ASP A 139 -10.55 -15.42 -9.35
CA ASP A 139 -10.86 -16.83 -9.59
C ASP A 139 -9.63 -17.71 -9.89
N GLY A 140 -8.44 -17.09 -10.02
CA GLY A 140 -7.17 -17.72 -10.35
C GLY A 140 -7.05 -18.21 -11.78
N SER A 141 -8.00 -17.88 -12.67
CA SER A 141 -7.96 -18.28 -14.07
C SER A 141 -6.89 -17.53 -14.87
N LYS A 142 -6.49 -16.35 -14.39
CA LYS A 142 -5.44 -15.49 -14.95
C LYS A 142 -4.42 -15.11 -13.88
N LEU A 143 -3.19 -14.91 -14.34
CA LEU A 143 -2.12 -14.24 -13.61
C LEU A 143 -1.67 -13.03 -14.43
N LEU A 144 -1.65 -11.85 -13.81
CA LEU A 144 -1.20 -10.62 -14.44
C LEU A 144 0.20 -10.28 -13.91
N VAL A 145 1.04 -9.73 -14.79
CA VAL A 145 2.41 -9.33 -14.49
C VAL A 145 2.64 -7.93 -15.02
N ALA A 146 2.99 -7.00 -14.15
CA ALA A 146 3.46 -5.68 -14.54
C ALA A 146 4.89 -5.83 -15.03
N ASN A 147 5.15 -5.40 -16.26
CA ASN A 147 6.47 -5.41 -16.85
C ASN A 147 6.90 -3.95 -16.91
N GLU A 148 7.66 -3.53 -15.92
CA GLU A 148 8.09 -2.15 -15.67
C GLU A 148 8.91 -1.65 -16.85
N ALA A 149 9.85 -2.48 -17.33
CA ALA A 149 10.73 -2.22 -18.45
C ALA A 149 11.69 -1.01 -18.27
N THR A 150 12.17 -0.81 -17.05
CA THR A 150 13.12 0.26 -16.72
C THR A 150 14.44 0.11 -17.50
N PRO A 151 14.95 1.19 -18.13
CA PRO A 151 16.18 1.14 -18.90
C PRO A 151 17.39 0.88 -17.99
N THR A 152 18.37 0.12 -18.48
CA THR A 152 19.64 -0.09 -17.77
C THR A 152 20.42 1.23 -17.55
N VAL A 153 20.24 2.20 -18.45
CA VAL A 153 20.81 3.54 -18.34
C VAL A 153 19.82 4.54 -18.94
N TYR A 154 19.34 5.50 -18.14
CA TYR A 154 18.48 6.58 -18.60
C TYR A 154 19.14 7.42 -19.70
N GLY A 155 18.34 7.77 -20.72
CA GLY A 155 18.83 8.38 -21.97
C GLY A 155 19.43 7.38 -22.97
N GLY A 156 19.47 6.09 -22.63
CA GLY A 156 19.86 4.99 -23.50
C GLY A 156 18.68 4.39 -24.27
N TYR A 157 18.69 3.06 -24.44
CA TYR A 157 17.53 2.33 -24.96
C TYR A 157 16.49 2.19 -23.85
N ASP A 158 15.31 2.71 -24.13
CA ASP A 158 14.14 2.73 -23.25
C ASP A 158 13.11 1.73 -23.81
N PRO A 159 12.95 0.53 -23.21
CA PRO A 159 11.97 -0.43 -23.68
C PRO A 159 10.56 -0.08 -23.18
N ALA A 160 9.56 -0.26 -24.04
CA ALA A 160 8.19 0.02 -23.65
C ALA A 160 7.66 -0.94 -22.58
N GLY A 161 7.21 -0.39 -21.44
CA GLY A 161 6.51 -1.14 -20.41
C GLY A 161 5.16 -1.70 -20.86
N SER A 162 4.69 -2.73 -20.15
CA SER A 162 3.52 -3.51 -20.55
C SER A 162 2.92 -4.32 -19.41
N VAL A 163 1.77 -4.97 -19.65
CA VAL A 163 1.23 -6.00 -18.74
C VAL A 163 1.10 -7.33 -19.47
N SER A 164 1.72 -8.38 -18.93
CA SER A 164 1.52 -9.74 -19.41
C SER A 164 0.35 -10.41 -18.69
N ILE A 165 -0.57 -10.97 -19.46
CA ILE A 165 -1.78 -11.66 -19.00
C ILE A 165 -1.60 -13.14 -19.33
N ILE A 166 -1.36 -13.94 -18.30
CA ILE A 166 -1.15 -15.38 -18.39
C ILE A 166 -2.49 -16.08 -18.16
N ASP A 167 -2.95 -16.87 -19.14
CA ASP A 167 -4.03 -17.83 -18.92
C ASP A 167 -3.47 -19.02 -18.12
N MET A 168 -4.02 -19.28 -16.92
CA MET A 168 -3.49 -20.31 -16.01
C MET A 168 -3.90 -21.72 -16.41
N GLY A 169 -4.92 -21.88 -17.28
CA GLY A 169 -5.32 -23.16 -17.83
C GLY A 169 -4.37 -23.65 -18.93
N THR A 170 -3.94 -22.74 -19.82
CA THR A 170 -3.02 -23.06 -20.93
C THR A 170 -1.56 -22.73 -20.61
N ARG A 171 -1.30 -21.89 -19.61
CA ARG A 171 0.02 -21.35 -19.23
C ARG A 171 0.69 -20.58 -20.37
N THR A 172 -0.09 -19.76 -21.06
CA THR A 172 0.35 -18.91 -22.17
C THR A 172 0.10 -17.43 -21.86
N ALA A 173 1.10 -16.59 -22.13
CA ALA A 173 1.02 -15.14 -21.94
C ALA A 173 0.56 -14.40 -23.21
N THR A 174 -0.23 -13.34 -23.02
CA THR A 174 -0.46 -12.26 -23.99
C THR A 174 -0.02 -10.95 -23.36
N THR A 175 0.71 -10.10 -24.09
CA THR A 175 1.24 -8.84 -23.55
C THR A 175 0.48 -7.64 -24.11
N ALA A 176 -0.07 -6.81 -23.23
CA ALA A 176 -0.76 -5.56 -23.54
C ALA A 176 0.19 -4.37 -23.33
N GLY A 177 0.44 -3.58 -24.37
CA GLY A 177 1.24 -2.35 -24.29
C GLY A 177 0.39 -1.09 -24.14
N LEU A 178 1.04 0.02 -23.78
CA LEU A 178 0.41 1.33 -23.53
C LEU A 178 0.50 2.31 -24.71
N ALA A 179 1.22 1.94 -25.77
CA ALA A 179 1.41 2.79 -26.94
C ALA A 179 0.07 3.14 -27.62
N GLY A 180 -0.21 4.45 -27.74
CA GLY A 180 -1.42 4.96 -28.39
C GLY A 180 -2.71 4.82 -27.58
N VAL A 181 -2.62 4.40 -26.31
CA VAL A 181 -3.78 4.35 -25.41
C VAL A 181 -4.29 5.78 -25.14
N PRO A 182 -5.61 6.04 -25.18
CA PRO A 182 -6.16 7.36 -24.88
C PRO A 182 -5.81 7.84 -23.47
N VAL A 183 -5.42 9.10 -23.35
CA VAL A 183 -5.15 9.75 -22.06
C VAL A 183 -6.37 10.57 -21.61
N ALA A 184 -6.77 10.39 -20.36
CA ALA A 184 -7.83 11.12 -19.69
C ALA A 184 -7.32 11.68 -18.33
N GLY A 185 -8.17 12.43 -17.63
CA GLY A 185 -7.80 13.05 -16.35
C GLY A 185 -6.87 14.26 -16.52
N THR A 186 -6.17 14.62 -15.44
CA THR A 186 -5.22 15.74 -15.40
C THR A 186 -3.95 15.36 -14.66
N GLY A 187 -2.87 16.14 -14.79
CA GLY A 187 -1.64 15.91 -14.04
C GLY A 187 -0.80 14.72 -14.51
N VAL A 188 -1.08 14.16 -15.69
CA VAL A 188 -0.18 13.16 -16.32
C VAL A 188 1.14 13.85 -16.65
N ARG A 189 2.24 13.27 -16.19
CA ARG A 189 3.60 13.73 -16.47
C ARG A 189 4.11 13.08 -17.75
N ALA A 190 5.07 13.74 -18.40
CA ALA A 190 5.74 13.23 -19.59
C ALA A 190 7.27 13.32 -19.42
N PRO A 191 7.87 12.52 -18.53
CA PRO A 191 9.29 12.62 -18.14
C PRO A 191 10.30 12.25 -19.24
N GLY A 192 9.84 12.05 -20.48
CA GLY A 192 10.68 11.74 -21.63
C GLY A 192 11.08 10.27 -21.74
N MET A 193 10.28 9.39 -21.14
CA MET A 193 10.42 7.93 -21.15
C MET A 193 9.08 7.25 -21.43
N ASP A 194 9.14 5.99 -21.83
CA ASP A 194 8.00 5.10 -21.94
C ASP A 194 7.37 4.85 -20.55
N TYR A 195 6.12 4.37 -20.55
CA TYR A 195 5.41 4.06 -19.31
C TYR A 195 6.02 2.85 -18.61
N GLU A 196 6.15 2.92 -17.29
CA GLU A 196 6.65 1.86 -16.41
C GLU A 196 5.52 1.33 -15.51
N PRO A 197 4.89 0.19 -15.84
CA PRO A 197 3.93 -0.50 -14.97
C PRO A 197 4.56 -1.11 -13.72
N GLU A 198 4.09 -0.69 -12.54
CA GLU A 198 4.59 -1.20 -11.24
C GLU A 198 3.59 -2.16 -10.59
N TYR A 199 2.50 -1.68 -10.00
CA TYR A 199 1.51 -2.51 -9.30
C TYR A 199 0.20 -2.65 -10.06
N ILE A 200 -0.45 -3.80 -9.85
CA ILE A 200 -1.74 -4.16 -10.45
C ILE A 200 -2.79 -4.48 -9.38
N ALA A 201 -3.92 -3.77 -9.41
CA ALA A 201 -5.13 -4.17 -8.70
C ALA A 201 -6.19 -4.69 -9.68
N ILE A 202 -6.93 -5.73 -9.30
CA ILE A 202 -8.01 -6.32 -10.13
C ILE A 202 -9.34 -6.14 -9.42
N ASN A 203 -10.38 -5.68 -10.14
CA ASN A 203 -11.71 -5.56 -9.54
C ASN A 203 -12.28 -6.93 -9.11
N ALA A 204 -13.25 -6.91 -8.18
CA ALA A 204 -13.84 -8.13 -7.64
C ALA A 204 -14.44 -9.06 -8.71
N ALA A 205 -14.95 -8.49 -9.81
CA ALA A 205 -15.50 -9.23 -10.94
C ALA A 205 -14.44 -9.91 -11.83
N GLY A 206 -13.16 -9.56 -11.69
CA GLY A 206 -12.07 -10.09 -12.53
C GLY A 206 -12.13 -9.64 -14.00
N THR A 207 -12.77 -8.50 -14.28
CA THR A 207 -13.00 -7.99 -15.63
C THR A 207 -12.08 -6.82 -15.99
N GLN A 208 -11.58 -6.08 -15.00
CA GLN A 208 -10.72 -4.92 -15.18
C GLN A 208 -9.54 -4.98 -14.23
N ALA A 209 -8.38 -4.58 -14.73
CA ALA A 209 -7.19 -4.33 -13.93
C ALA A 209 -6.81 -2.84 -14.00
N PHE A 210 -6.26 -2.34 -12.90
CA PHE A 210 -5.79 -0.98 -12.71
C PHE A 210 -4.30 -1.06 -12.40
N VAL A 211 -3.51 -0.31 -13.15
CA VAL A 211 -2.06 -0.45 -13.20
C VAL A 211 -1.45 0.89 -12.83
N THR A 212 -0.58 0.96 -11.81
CA THR A 212 0.13 2.20 -11.49
C THR A 212 1.20 2.49 -12.52
N LEU A 213 1.38 3.78 -12.83
CA LEU A 213 2.35 4.34 -13.77
C LEU A 213 2.97 5.55 -13.08
N GLN A 214 3.88 5.28 -12.14
CA GLN A 214 4.20 6.19 -11.05
C GLN A 214 4.89 7.47 -11.52
N GLU A 215 5.89 7.35 -12.39
CA GLU A 215 6.68 8.44 -12.98
C GLU A 215 5.75 9.37 -13.77
N HIS A 216 4.71 8.82 -14.40
CA HIS A 216 3.72 9.55 -15.18
C HIS A 216 2.56 10.09 -14.34
N ASN A 217 2.53 9.85 -13.03
CA ASN A 217 1.44 10.23 -12.12
C ASN A 217 0.06 9.81 -12.66
N ALA A 218 -0.02 8.55 -13.12
CA ALA A 218 -1.18 8.03 -13.81
C ALA A 218 -1.52 6.60 -13.39
N ILE A 219 -2.70 6.14 -13.81
CA ILE A 219 -3.04 4.72 -13.84
C ILE A 219 -3.45 4.28 -15.25
N GLY A 220 -3.09 3.06 -15.63
CA GLY A 220 -3.63 2.36 -16.79
C GLY A 220 -4.87 1.54 -16.43
N ILE A 221 -5.93 1.63 -17.23
CA ILE A 221 -7.14 0.80 -17.10
C ILE A 221 -7.14 -0.27 -18.18
N LEU A 222 -6.97 -1.52 -17.78
CA LEU A 222 -6.85 -2.70 -18.64
C LEU A 222 -8.15 -3.51 -18.60
N ASP A 223 -8.74 -3.75 -19.77
CA ASP A 223 -9.89 -4.66 -19.90
C ASP A 223 -9.40 -6.11 -20.08
N LEU A 224 -9.79 -7.01 -19.17
CA LEU A 224 -9.31 -8.39 -19.16
C LEU A 224 -10.05 -9.33 -20.12
N GLY A 225 -11.17 -8.88 -20.69
CA GLY A 225 -11.89 -9.60 -21.73
C GLY A 225 -11.26 -9.38 -23.12
N THR A 226 -10.90 -8.14 -23.42
CA THR A 226 -10.23 -7.75 -24.67
C THR A 226 -8.70 -7.83 -24.59
N GLN A 227 -8.15 -7.90 -23.36
CA GLN A 227 -6.71 -7.92 -23.09
C GLN A 227 -5.97 -6.70 -23.64
N ALA A 228 -6.60 -5.53 -23.53
CA ALA A 228 -6.08 -4.26 -24.04
C ALA A 228 -6.37 -3.11 -23.07
N PHE A 229 -5.40 -2.19 -22.97
CA PHE A 229 -5.59 -0.94 -22.24
C PHE A 229 -6.65 -0.07 -22.93
N THR A 230 -7.55 0.47 -22.13
CA THR A 230 -8.68 1.30 -22.58
C THR A 230 -8.45 2.78 -22.32
N SER A 231 -7.68 3.12 -21.28
CA SER A 231 -7.33 4.49 -20.92
C SER A 231 -6.07 4.51 -20.07
N VAL A 232 -5.29 5.58 -20.20
CA VAL A 232 -4.38 6.08 -19.15
C VAL A 232 -5.10 7.26 -18.49
N VAL A 233 -5.12 7.32 -17.16
CA VAL A 233 -5.83 8.35 -16.40
C VAL A 233 -4.87 9.07 -15.47
N GLY A 234 -4.70 10.37 -15.68
CA GLY A 234 -3.93 11.23 -14.77
C GLY A 234 -4.63 11.45 -13.44
N LEU A 235 -3.83 11.50 -12.39
CA LEU A 235 -4.31 11.51 -11.01
C LEU A 235 -4.52 12.92 -10.42
N GLY A 236 -4.27 13.97 -11.20
CA GLY A 236 -4.27 15.35 -10.76
C GLY A 236 -3.04 15.66 -9.90
N VAL A 237 -3.14 16.73 -9.11
CA VAL A 237 -2.09 17.14 -8.17
C VAL A 237 -2.69 17.56 -6.84
N LYS A 238 -1.94 17.35 -5.77
CA LYS A 238 -2.29 17.77 -4.41
C LYS A 238 -1.77 19.19 -4.17
N ASP A 239 -2.64 20.09 -3.74
CA ASP A 239 -2.26 21.46 -3.40
C ASP A 239 -1.89 21.54 -1.90
N PHE A 240 -0.60 21.77 -1.61
CA PHE A 240 -0.09 21.84 -0.24
C PHE A 240 -0.39 23.19 0.45
N SER A 241 -1.01 24.14 -0.26
CA SER A 241 -1.48 25.39 0.35
C SER A 241 -2.80 25.21 1.09
N LEU A 242 -3.56 24.16 0.75
CA LEU A 242 -4.87 23.90 1.32
C LEU A 242 -4.80 23.37 2.76
N PRO A 243 -5.81 23.67 3.60
CA PRO A 243 -5.90 23.12 4.96
C PRO A 243 -5.87 21.60 4.96
N GLY A 244 -5.06 21.02 5.86
CA GLY A 244 -4.91 19.56 5.97
C GLY A 244 -3.84 18.95 5.07
N ASN A 245 -3.20 19.74 4.18
CA ASN A 245 -2.11 19.29 3.31
C ASN A 245 -0.76 19.90 3.71
N ALA A 246 -0.59 20.28 4.97
CA ALA A 246 0.65 20.95 5.39
C ALA A 246 1.85 19.99 5.33
N ILE A 247 2.97 20.47 4.77
CA ILE A 247 4.23 19.75 4.63
C ILE A 247 5.33 20.47 5.41
N ASP A 248 6.39 19.74 5.73
CA ASP A 248 7.66 20.32 6.11
C ASP A 248 8.57 20.31 4.88
N PRO A 249 8.96 21.46 4.31
CA PRO A 249 9.73 21.50 3.09
C PRO A 249 11.25 21.64 3.31
N ASN A 250 11.77 21.52 4.54
CA ASN A 250 13.17 21.83 4.82
C ASN A 250 13.84 20.94 5.88
N HIS A 251 14.72 20.04 5.42
CA HIS A 251 15.51 19.17 6.30
C HIS A 251 16.70 19.85 7.02
N LYS A 252 17.05 21.11 6.69
CA LYS A 252 18.33 21.73 7.12
C LYS A 252 18.24 22.60 8.35
N ASP A 253 17.04 22.94 8.81
CA ASP A 253 16.87 23.83 9.95
C ASP A 253 16.76 23.09 11.30
N ASN A 254 16.80 21.75 11.28
CA ASN A 254 16.63 20.88 12.45
C ASN A 254 15.28 21.11 13.17
N THR A 255 14.26 21.56 12.43
CA THR A 255 12.95 21.90 12.97
C THR A 255 11.87 21.25 12.15
N ILE A 256 11.26 20.21 12.70
CA ILE A 256 10.07 19.61 12.09
C ILE A 256 8.88 20.58 12.17
N LEU A 257 8.45 21.13 11.04
CA LEU A 257 7.35 22.09 10.97
C LEU A 257 6.45 21.88 9.75
N LEU A 258 5.35 21.13 9.96
CA LEU A 258 4.28 21.05 8.96
C LEU A 258 3.58 22.42 8.84
N ARG A 259 3.63 23.00 7.64
CA ARG A 259 2.89 24.23 7.28
C ARG A 259 2.31 24.16 5.87
N SER A 260 1.30 24.99 5.60
CA SER A 260 0.85 25.21 4.24
C SER A 260 1.97 25.78 3.37
N ALA A 261 2.10 25.30 2.14
CA ALA A 261 3.13 25.69 1.19
C ALA A 261 2.52 25.96 -0.19
N ASP A 262 2.95 27.02 -0.87
CA ASP A 262 2.53 27.32 -2.24
C ASP A 262 3.29 26.42 -3.25
N VAL A 263 2.96 25.13 -3.20
CA VAL A 263 3.59 24.03 -3.95
C VAL A 263 2.51 22.99 -4.23
N LYS A 264 2.59 22.32 -5.38
CA LYS A 264 1.75 21.19 -5.75
C LYS A 264 2.57 19.90 -5.69
N GLY A 265 2.00 18.81 -5.19
CA GLY A 265 2.59 17.47 -5.21
C GLY A 265 1.90 16.60 -6.25
N PHE A 266 2.65 15.82 -7.01
CA PHE A 266 2.07 14.71 -7.76
C PHE A 266 1.65 13.59 -6.81
N TYR A 267 0.67 12.76 -7.18
CA TYR A 267 0.26 11.63 -6.36
C TYR A 267 1.22 10.46 -6.49
N GLN A 268 1.54 10.07 -7.74
CA GLN A 268 2.58 9.08 -8.05
C GLN A 268 2.52 7.85 -7.14
N PRO A 269 1.45 7.06 -7.24
CA PRO A 269 1.32 5.91 -6.39
C PRO A 269 2.19 4.75 -6.86
N ASP A 270 2.94 4.15 -5.95
CA ASP A 270 3.61 2.86 -6.16
C ASP A 270 2.53 1.76 -6.07
N SER A 271 2.21 1.32 -4.85
CA SER A 271 1.27 0.22 -4.69
C SER A 271 -0.21 0.62 -4.82
N ILE A 272 -1.01 -0.34 -5.32
CA ILE A 272 -2.46 -0.20 -5.48
C ILE A 272 -3.18 -1.48 -5.03
N ALA A 273 -4.29 -1.29 -4.32
CA ALA A 273 -5.26 -2.34 -4.02
C ALA A 273 -6.67 -1.91 -4.41
N SER A 274 -7.56 -2.86 -4.67
CA SER A 274 -8.97 -2.55 -4.94
C SER A 274 -9.91 -3.31 -4.02
N TYR A 275 -11.07 -2.71 -3.77
CA TYR A 275 -12.18 -3.34 -3.06
C TYR A 275 -13.50 -2.86 -3.63
N GLU A 276 -14.57 -3.61 -3.36
CA GLU A 276 -15.91 -3.28 -3.81
C GLU A 276 -16.80 -2.97 -2.61
N ILE A 277 -17.54 -1.85 -2.69
CA ILE A 277 -18.63 -1.55 -1.78
C ILE A 277 -19.83 -1.02 -2.55
N GLY A 278 -21.02 -1.55 -2.26
CA GLY A 278 -22.25 -1.14 -2.95
C GLY A 278 -22.26 -1.41 -4.46
N GLY A 279 -21.47 -2.38 -4.95
CA GLY A 279 -21.32 -2.68 -6.38
C GLY A 279 -20.39 -1.72 -7.13
N GLN A 280 -19.70 -0.83 -6.43
CA GLN A 280 -18.72 0.10 -7.00
C GLN A 280 -17.31 -0.31 -6.58
N THR A 281 -16.40 -0.39 -7.56
CA THR A 281 -14.97 -0.59 -7.30
C THR A 281 -14.34 0.72 -6.85
N TYR A 282 -13.54 0.62 -5.79
CA TYR A 282 -12.65 1.66 -5.29
C TYR A 282 -11.21 1.17 -5.28
N LEU A 283 -10.30 2.09 -5.50
CA LEU A 283 -8.86 1.89 -5.57
C LEU A 283 -8.21 2.61 -4.39
N VAL A 284 -7.36 1.93 -3.65
CA VAL A 284 -6.54 2.51 -2.58
C VAL A 284 -5.11 2.52 -3.07
N MET A 285 -4.48 3.69 -3.05
CA MET A 285 -3.18 3.94 -3.67
C MET A 285 -2.24 4.60 -2.66
N ALA A 286 -1.03 4.08 -2.54
CA ALA A 286 0.00 4.62 -1.67
C ALA A 286 0.81 5.67 -2.45
N ASN A 287 0.60 6.96 -2.17
CA ASN A 287 1.09 8.09 -2.99
C ASN A 287 2.54 8.43 -2.63
N GLU A 288 3.44 7.50 -2.91
CA GLU A 288 4.85 7.50 -2.49
C GLU A 288 5.62 8.67 -3.11
N GLY A 289 5.73 8.70 -4.45
CA GLY A 289 6.34 9.82 -5.15
C GLY A 289 7.58 9.54 -5.97
N ASP A 290 7.83 8.33 -6.49
CA ASP A 290 9.13 8.13 -7.10
C ASP A 290 9.38 8.97 -8.37
N THR A 291 10.66 9.08 -8.67
CA THR A 291 11.18 9.74 -9.85
C THR A 291 11.82 8.70 -10.75
N ARG A 292 12.34 9.12 -11.89
CA ARG A 292 13.23 8.26 -12.68
C ARG A 292 14.36 7.73 -11.79
N GLU A 293 14.83 6.48 -11.94
CA GLU A 293 15.92 5.97 -11.08
C GLU A 293 17.21 6.81 -11.20
N ASP A 294 17.38 7.60 -12.28
CA ASP A 294 18.52 8.51 -12.46
C ASP A 294 18.40 9.86 -11.73
N ASP A 295 17.25 10.15 -11.12
CA ASP A 295 16.90 11.44 -10.49
C ASP A 295 17.05 12.67 -11.40
N GLY A 296 17.20 12.49 -12.71
CA GLY A 296 17.64 13.55 -13.61
C GLY A 296 16.60 14.65 -13.85
N ASP A 297 15.35 14.43 -13.46
CA ASP A 297 14.29 15.44 -13.47
C ASP A 297 13.99 16.04 -12.09
N LYS A 298 14.75 15.68 -11.04
CA LYS A 298 14.64 16.20 -9.67
C LYS A 298 15.78 17.16 -9.33
N ALA A 299 15.45 18.33 -8.76
CA ALA A 299 16.47 19.23 -8.22
C ALA A 299 15.91 20.13 -7.11
N ARG A 300 16.82 20.74 -6.35
CA ARG A 300 16.44 21.72 -5.32
C ARG A 300 15.92 23.00 -5.97
N THR A 301 14.86 23.57 -5.39
CA THR A 301 14.23 24.81 -5.88
C THR A 301 15.25 25.95 -6.10
N LYS A 302 16.19 26.13 -5.18
CA LYS A 302 17.23 27.18 -5.29
C LYS A 302 18.23 26.97 -6.43
N ASP A 303 18.42 25.73 -6.86
CA ASP A 303 19.39 25.39 -7.92
C ASP A 303 18.76 25.62 -9.30
N VAL A 304 17.45 25.42 -9.42
CA VAL A 304 16.67 25.70 -10.64
C VAL A 304 16.35 27.20 -10.77
N PHE A 305 15.85 27.81 -9.70
CA PHE A 305 15.34 29.18 -9.69
C PHE A 305 16.17 30.10 -8.78
N ALA A 306 17.48 30.20 -9.05
CA ALA A 306 18.43 30.92 -8.19
C ALA A 306 18.09 32.41 -7.99
N SER A 307 17.45 33.06 -8.97
CA SER A 307 16.97 34.46 -8.86
C SER A 307 15.59 34.59 -8.23
N GLY A 308 14.86 33.49 -8.06
CA GLY A 308 13.50 33.47 -7.56
C GLY A 308 13.43 33.86 -6.08
N THR A 309 12.39 34.62 -5.73
CA THR A 309 12.15 35.02 -4.33
C THR A 309 11.24 34.00 -3.64
N TYR A 310 11.82 32.88 -3.22
CA TYR A 310 11.13 31.86 -2.43
C TYR A 310 11.43 32.01 -0.92
N PRO A 311 10.49 31.61 -0.04
CA PRO A 311 10.76 31.33 1.36
C PRO A 311 11.99 30.44 1.55
N ALA A 312 12.74 30.66 2.64
CA ALA A 312 14.04 30.01 2.86
C ALA A 312 13.97 28.48 2.93
N ASP A 313 12.86 27.96 3.42
CA ASP A 313 12.56 26.54 3.53
C ASP A 313 12.19 25.92 2.17
N LEU A 314 11.34 26.58 1.36
CA LEU A 314 11.02 26.13 0.01
C LEU A 314 12.24 26.09 -0.92
N LYS A 315 13.31 26.82 -0.62
CA LYS A 315 14.56 26.75 -1.38
C LYS A 315 15.26 25.40 -1.29
N GLU A 316 15.03 24.66 -0.20
CA GLU A 316 15.59 23.31 0.00
C GLU A 316 14.65 22.21 -0.51
N LEU A 317 13.38 22.51 -0.79
CA LEU A 317 12.45 21.52 -1.36
C LEU A 317 12.95 20.99 -2.71
N ASN A 318 12.94 19.66 -2.86
CA ASN A 318 13.14 19.00 -4.15
C ASN A 318 11.89 19.15 -5.01
N ILE A 319 12.09 19.54 -6.26
CA ILE A 319 11.04 19.82 -7.24
C ILE A 319 11.32 19.11 -8.55
N SER A 320 10.27 18.88 -9.34
CA SER A 320 10.39 18.49 -10.73
C SER A 320 10.92 19.67 -11.55
N THR A 321 12.07 19.47 -12.17
CA THR A 321 12.70 20.42 -13.10
C THR A 321 11.98 20.51 -14.43
N LEU A 322 11.20 19.48 -14.77
CA LEU A 322 10.39 19.42 -15.98
C LEU A 322 9.08 20.19 -15.81
N ASP A 323 8.44 20.04 -14.66
CA ASP A 323 7.06 20.48 -14.43
C ASP A 323 6.98 21.84 -13.71
N SER A 324 8.03 22.23 -12.98
CA SER A 324 8.04 23.48 -12.24
C SER A 324 8.39 24.69 -13.11
N ALA A 325 7.80 25.83 -12.79
CA ALA A 325 8.15 27.14 -13.32
C ALA A 325 8.32 28.16 -12.18
N GLU A 326 8.89 29.34 -12.48
CA GLU A 326 9.02 30.38 -11.47
C GLU A 326 7.64 30.83 -10.96
N GLY A 327 7.39 30.66 -9.66
CA GLY A 327 6.09 30.92 -9.02
C GLY A 327 5.07 29.78 -9.12
N ASP A 328 5.43 28.64 -9.72
CA ASP A 328 4.58 27.44 -9.79
C ASP A 328 5.43 26.18 -9.61
N LEU A 329 5.55 25.73 -8.36
CA LEU A 329 6.41 24.61 -7.98
C LEU A 329 5.63 23.30 -7.93
N TYR A 330 6.21 22.26 -8.51
CA TYR A 330 5.74 20.88 -8.42
C TYR A 330 6.80 20.01 -7.74
N THR A 331 6.40 19.30 -6.69
CA THR A 331 7.22 18.31 -5.98
C THR A 331 6.63 16.91 -6.18
N PHE A 332 7.34 15.91 -5.70
CA PHE A 332 7.02 14.51 -5.90
C PHE A 332 6.32 13.92 -4.68
N GLY A 333 5.42 12.97 -4.94
CA GLY A 333 4.67 12.27 -3.89
C GLY A 333 3.55 13.09 -3.23
N GLY A 334 2.49 12.37 -2.88
CA GLY A 334 1.33 12.95 -2.20
C GLY A 334 1.51 13.02 -0.68
N ARG A 335 2.54 12.35 -0.13
CA ARG A 335 2.77 12.17 1.33
C ARG A 335 1.56 11.60 2.06
N SER A 336 0.78 10.81 1.34
CA SER A 336 -0.57 10.38 1.70
C SER A 336 -0.89 9.05 1.05
N PHE A 337 -2.02 8.46 1.41
CA PHE A 337 -2.69 7.52 0.52
C PHE A 337 -3.98 8.15 0.00
N SER A 338 -4.43 7.71 -1.17
CA SER A 338 -5.69 8.14 -1.76
C SER A 338 -6.66 6.97 -1.94
N ILE A 339 -7.96 7.28 -1.87
CA ILE A 339 -9.02 6.40 -2.35
C ILE A 339 -9.62 7.04 -3.59
N ARG A 340 -9.76 6.26 -4.66
CA ARG A 340 -10.29 6.69 -5.94
C ARG A 340 -11.39 5.76 -6.43
N ASP A 341 -12.27 6.27 -7.29
CA ASP A 341 -13.20 5.39 -8.01
C ASP A 341 -12.49 4.67 -9.17
N ALA A 342 -13.19 3.74 -9.82
CA ALA A 342 -12.66 2.98 -10.96
C ALA A 342 -12.31 3.84 -12.19
N ALA A 343 -12.77 5.09 -12.25
CA ALA A 343 -12.41 6.03 -13.31
C ALA A 343 -11.21 6.91 -12.93
N GLY A 344 -10.60 6.68 -11.76
CA GLY A 344 -9.44 7.44 -11.26
C GLY A 344 -9.79 8.75 -10.56
N ASN A 345 -11.07 9.06 -10.34
CA ASN A 345 -11.46 10.29 -9.63
C ASN A 345 -11.15 10.16 -8.14
N LEU A 346 -10.62 11.23 -7.54
CA LEU A 346 -10.33 11.29 -6.12
C LEU A 346 -11.61 11.26 -5.28
N VAL A 347 -11.70 10.30 -4.35
CA VAL A 347 -12.80 10.16 -3.38
C VAL A 347 -12.35 10.61 -1.99
N PHE A 348 -11.13 10.24 -1.60
CA PHE A 348 -10.52 10.60 -0.33
C PHE A 348 -9.01 10.75 -0.48
N ASP A 349 -8.43 11.66 0.30
CA ASP A 349 -6.98 11.80 0.49
C ASP A 349 -6.70 11.91 2.00
N SER A 350 -5.65 11.25 2.49
CA SER A 350 -5.32 11.30 3.92
C SER A 350 -4.72 12.64 4.38
N GLY A 351 -4.57 13.62 3.49
CA GLY A 351 -3.95 14.90 3.77
C GLY A 351 -2.51 14.70 4.25
N ASN A 352 -2.11 15.41 5.29
CA ASN A 352 -0.82 15.29 5.94
C ASN A 352 -0.84 14.37 7.17
N ARG A 353 -1.89 13.53 7.32
CA ARG A 353 -2.10 12.76 8.55
C ARG A 353 -0.98 11.75 8.81
N LEU A 354 -0.41 11.16 7.75
CA LEU A 354 0.67 10.18 7.90
C LEU A 354 1.94 10.83 8.47
N ASP A 355 2.39 11.95 7.88
CA ASP A 355 3.48 12.77 8.42
C ASP A 355 3.18 13.19 9.88
N ALA A 356 1.98 13.72 10.14
CA ALA A 356 1.62 14.19 11.48
C ALA A 356 1.67 13.07 12.54
N GLU A 357 1.21 11.86 12.22
CA GLU A 357 1.26 10.72 13.13
C GLU A 357 2.68 10.19 13.35
N ALA A 358 3.52 10.20 12.31
CA ALA A 358 4.94 9.87 12.43
C ALA A 358 5.68 10.86 13.33
N ILE A 359 5.37 12.16 13.22
CA ILE A 359 5.94 13.22 14.08
C ILE A 359 5.49 13.02 15.53
N LEU A 360 4.20 12.78 15.76
CA LEU A 360 3.65 12.53 17.10
C LEU A 360 4.29 11.32 17.78
N ARG A 361 4.69 10.30 17.01
CA ARG A 361 5.38 9.09 17.49
C ARG A 361 6.89 9.25 17.58
N GLY A 362 7.44 10.38 17.16
CA GLY A 362 8.88 10.62 17.12
C GLY A 362 9.60 9.65 16.19
N ILE A 363 8.98 9.33 15.05
CA ILE A 363 9.56 8.45 14.02
C ILE A 363 9.74 9.11 12.65
N TYR A 364 9.26 10.34 12.49
CA TYR A 364 9.45 11.13 11.28
C TYR A 364 10.93 11.40 11.02
N ASP A 365 11.40 11.10 9.82
CA ASP A 365 12.76 11.40 9.38
C ASP A 365 12.83 12.80 8.78
N ASP A 366 13.28 13.77 9.57
CA ASP A 366 13.47 15.15 9.12
C ASP A 366 14.49 15.25 7.97
N GLY A 367 15.41 14.28 7.85
CA GLY A 367 16.39 14.23 6.75
C GLY A 367 15.76 14.08 5.36
N ARG A 368 14.49 13.67 5.31
CA ARG A 368 13.69 13.47 4.09
C ARG A 368 12.51 14.45 3.97
N SER A 369 12.40 15.42 4.89
CA SER A 369 11.23 16.31 4.92
C SER A 369 11.12 17.14 3.64
N ASP A 370 12.23 17.58 3.06
CA ASP A 370 12.27 18.32 1.79
C ASP A 370 12.13 17.45 0.52
N ASP A 371 11.92 16.14 0.69
CA ASP A 371 11.74 15.18 -0.40
C ASP A 371 10.28 14.69 -0.44
N LYS A 372 10.01 13.44 -0.06
CA LYS A 372 8.68 12.79 -0.21
C LYS A 372 8.02 12.49 1.15
N GLY A 373 8.55 13.00 2.27
CA GLY A 373 7.97 12.85 3.61
C GLY A 373 8.11 11.42 4.13
N VAL A 374 7.00 10.83 4.61
CA VAL A 374 7.01 9.43 5.11
C VAL A 374 6.96 8.34 4.03
N GLU A 375 6.81 8.71 2.75
CA GLU A 375 6.84 7.79 1.58
C GLU A 375 5.93 6.56 1.76
N PRO A 376 4.60 6.72 1.61
CA PRO A 376 3.66 5.60 1.68
C PRO A 376 3.86 4.68 0.47
N GLU A 377 4.36 3.47 0.72
CA GLU A 377 4.85 2.53 -0.31
C GLU A 377 3.87 1.38 -0.49
N GLY A 378 3.79 0.45 0.47
CA GLY A 378 2.91 -0.72 0.39
C GLY A 378 1.46 -0.48 0.82
N VAL A 379 0.51 -1.15 0.15
CA VAL A 379 -0.91 -1.21 0.54
C VAL A 379 -1.46 -2.62 0.49
N ASP A 380 -2.16 -3.04 1.54
CA ASP A 380 -3.02 -4.22 1.49
C ASP A 380 -4.31 -3.98 2.31
N LEU A 381 -5.38 -4.67 1.95
CA LEU A 381 -6.74 -4.41 2.44
C LEU A 381 -7.34 -5.68 3.06
N MET A 382 -8.08 -5.52 4.15
CA MET A 382 -8.86 -6.65 4.69
C MET A 382 -10.14 -6.23 5.41
N ALA A 383 -11.20 -6.98 5.15
CA ALA A 383 -12.42 -6.92 5.95
C ALA A 383 -12.24 -7.65 7.29
N ILE A 384 -12.33 -6.93 8.41
CA ILE A 384 -12.18 -7.44 9.76
C ILE A 384 -13.38 -6.98 10.60
N GLY A 385 -14.13 -7.92 11.17
CA GLY A 385 -15.26 -7.58 12.05
C GLY A 385 -16.38 -6.75 11.39
N GLY A 386 -16.54 -6.84 10.06
CA GLY A 386 -17.55 -6.08 9.30
C GLY A 386 -17.13 -4.68 8.87
N ARG A 387 -15.87 -4.29 9.14
CA ARG A 387 -15.25 -3.05 8.64
C ARG A 387 -14.16 -3.40 7.61
N MET A 388 -13.97 -2.56 6.61
CA MET A 388 -12.86 -2.66 5.67
C MET A 388 -11.69 -1.81 6.18
N TYR A 389 -10.51 -2.41 6.32
CA TYR A 389 -9.31 -1.70 6.74
C TYR A 389 -8.28 -1.65 5.62
N ALA A 390 -7.60 -0.50 5.53
CA ALA A 390 -6.38 -0.33 4.75
C ALA A 390 -5.17 -0.31 5.68
N PHE A 391 -4.11 -1.01 5.27
CA PHE A 391 -2.80 -1.02 5.91
C PHE A 391 -1.82 -0.37 4.93
N ILE A 392 -1.17 0.71 5.37
CA ILE A 392 -0.30 1.54 4.53
C ILE A 392 1.12 1.51 5.10
N GLY A 393 2.06 0.90 4.40
CA GLY A 393 3.48 0.85 4.75
C GLY A 393 4.14 2.20 4.50
N LEU A 394 4.98 2.65 5.43
CA LEU A 394 5.68 3.94 5.34
C LEU A 394 7.18 3.69 5.25
N GLU A 395 7.72 3.74 4.03
CA GLU A 395 9.09 3.34 3.71
C GLU A 395 10.12 4.27 4.39
N ARG A 396 9.86 5.58 4.40
CA ARG A 396 10.74 6.58 5.04
C ARG A 396 10.28 7.01 6.40
N THR A 397 10.53 6.14 7.35
CA THR A 397 10.43 6.44 8.78
C THR A 397 11.67 5.89 9.49
N THR A 398 12.03 6.45 10.64
CA THR A 398 13.21 6.00 11.41
C THR A 398 13.06 4.60 12.02
N ARG A 399 11.86 4.02 11.96
CA ARG A 399 11.45 2.70 12.44
C ARG A 399 10.31 2.20 11.58
N GLY A 400 10.19 0.90 11.36
CA GLY A 400 9.14 0.31 10.53
C GLY A 400 7.75 0.73 10.99
N ALA A 401 6.99 1.33 10.09
CA ALA A 401 5.69 1.91 10.40
C ALA A 401 4.62 1.53 9.38
N VAL A 402 3.45 1.13 9.90
CA VAL A 402 2.27 0.83 9.08
C VAL A 402 1.06 1.58 9.65
N ALA A 403 0.50 2.51 8.87
CA ALA A 403 -0.72 3.20 9.24
C ALA A 403 -1.95 2.32 8.95
N ILE A 404 -2.94 2.39 9.83
CA ILE A 404 -4.19 1.64 9.72
C ILE A 404 -5.35 2.64 9.58
N TYR A 405 -6.16 2.46 8.54
CA TYR A 405 -7.37 3.24 8.31
C TYR A 405 -8.60 2.34 8.21
N ASP A 406 -9.70 2.76 8.80
CA ASP A 406 -11.02 2.25 8.47
C ASP A 406 -11.51 2.97 7.22
N ILE A 407 -11.69 2.20 6.14
CA ILE A 407 -12.12 2.67 4.82
C ILE A 407 -13.50 2.09 4.46
N THR A 408 -14.27 1.64 5.45
CA THR A 408 -15.62 1.09 5.24
C THR A 408 -16.52 2.09 4.51
N ASP A 409 -16.37 3.38 4.80
CA ASP A 409 -16.92 4.45 3.98
C ASP A 409 -15.77 5.11 3.19
N PRO A 410 -15.64 4.87 1.87
CA PRO A 410 -14.54 5.40 1.06
C PRO A 410 -14.43 6.92 1.09
N ALA A 411 -15.55 7.64 1.27
CA ALA A 411 -15.55 9.10 1.30
C ALA A 411 -15.21 9.67 2.69
N ASN A 412 -15.31 8.85 3.73
CA ASN A 412 -15.11 9.24 5.13
C ASN A 412 -14.11 8.29 5.83
N ALA A 413 -13.03 7.93 5.13
CA ALA A 413 -11.98 7.10 5.69
C ALA A 413 -11.39 7.77 6.95
N SER A 414 -11.07 6.96 7.96
CA SER A 414 -10.65 7.46 9.27
C SER A 414 -9.43 6.72 9.80
N PHE A 415 -8.49 7.48 10.37
CA PHE A 415 -7.30 6.92 11.00
C PHE A 415 -7.67 6.11 12.24
N VAL A 416 -7.15 4.88 12.33
CA VAL A 416 -7.38 3.96 13.43
C VAL A 416 -6.19 4.01 14.38
N ASP A 417 -5.01 3.62 13.88
CA ASP A 417 -3.75 3.64 14.62
C ASP A 417 -2.56 3.51 13.65
N MET A 418 -1.34 3.49 14.17
CA MET A 418 -0.12 3.24 13.44
C MET A 418 0.75 2.25 14.21
N ILE A 419 1.02 1.10 13.58
CA ILE A 419 1.98 0.11 14.06
C ILE A 419 3.36 0.74 13.94
N VAL A 420 4.14 0.68 15.01
CA VAL A 420 5.56 1.08 15.02
C VAL A 420 6.37 -0.08 15.55
N THR A 421 7.37 -0.49 14.80
CA THR A 421 8.16 -1.67 15.10
C THR A 421 9.63 -1.29 15.30
N ASP A 422 10.12 -1.42 16.54
CA ASP A 422 11.53 -1.21 16.84
C ASP A 422 12.39 -2.31 16.18
N GLY A 423 13.46 -1.89 15.49
CA GLY A 423 14.42 -2.78 14.83
C GLY A 423 14.10 -3.10 13.37
N ASP A 424 12.85 -2.90 12.95
CA ASP A 424 12.44 -3.01 11.56
C ASP A 424 12.56 -1.62 10.90
N VAL A 425 12.82 -1.55 9.59
CA VAL A 425 12.99 -0.30 8.82
C VAL A 425 12.59 -0.53 7.36
N ALA A 426 11.93 0.46 6.77
CA ALA A 426 11.45 0.46 5.37
C ALA A 426 10.48 -0.69 5.05
N PRO A 427 9.23 -0.66 5.56
CA PRO A 427 8.17 -1.55 5.09
C PRO A 427 7.93 -1.35 3.59
N GLU A 428 8.11 -2.42 2.82
CA GLU A 428 7.97 -2.43 1.37
C GLU A 428 6.70 -3.22 1.01
N GLY A 429 6.77 -4.56 1.06
CA GLY A 429 5.60 -5.41 0.85
C GLY A 429 4.78 -5.68 2.12
N LEU A 430 3.46 -5.64 1.97
CA LEU A 430 2.49 -6.00 3.00
C LEU A 430 1.68 -7.21 2.59
N LYS A 431 1.34 -8.07 3.56
CA LYS A 431 0.33 -9.11 3.35
C LYS A 431 -0.60 -9.29 4.53
N VAL A 432 -1.87 -8.94 4.35
CA VAL A 432 -2.94 -9.22 5.30
C VAL A 432 -3.63 -10.52 4.90
N PHE A 433 -3.87 -11.39 5.87
CA PHE A 433 -4.50 -12.70 5.62
C PHE A 433 -5.28 -13.20 6.84
N SER A 434 -6.11 -14.23 6.61
CA SER A 434 -6.77 -14.96 7.70
C SER A 434 -6.28 -16.40 7.77
N ALA A 435 -6.10 -16.89 8.99
CA ALA A 435 -5.75 -18.28 9.26
C ALA A 435 -6.39 -18.72 10.58
N GLY A 436 -7.02 -19.90 10.60
CA GLY A 436 -7.62 -20.44 11.82
C GLY A 436 -8.70 -19.55 12.46
N GLY A 437 -9.38 -18.70 11.68
CA GLY A 437 -10.38 -17.75 12.17
C GLY A 437 -9.80 -16.49 12.85
N GLN A 438 -8.49 -16.27 12.73
CA GLN A 438 -7.79 -15.06 13.16
C GLN A 438 -7.29 -14.28 11.94
N TYR A 439 -6.94 -13.02 12.14
CA TYR A 439 -6.43 -12.12 11.11
C TYR A 439 -4.99 -11.74 11.43
N TYR A 440 -4.18 -11.58 10.39
CA TYR A 440 -2.76 -11.30 10.51
C TYR A 440 -2.30 -10.29 9.47
N LEU A 441 -1.28 -9.52 9.82
CA LEU A 441 -0.54 -8.65 8.90
C LEU A 441 0.93 -9.08 8.94
N ALA A 442 1.45 -9.52 7.80
CA ALA A 442 2.87 -9.67 7.55
C ALA A 442 3.42 -8.38 6.94
N ILE A 443 4.58 -7.96 7.40
CA ILE A 443 5.28 -6.76 6.97
C ILE A 443 6.69 -7.20 6.59
N ALA A 444 7.05 -7.06 5.33
CA ALA A 444 8.40 -7.25 4.84
C ALA A 444 9.12 -5.88 4.89
N ASN A 445 10.29 -5.86 5.53
CA ASN A 445 11.04 -4.63 5.81
C ASN A 445 12.42 -4.72 5.16
N GLU A 446 12.58 -3.97 4.08
CA GLU A 446 13.69 -4.09 3.12
C GLU A 446 15.03 -3.75 3.77
N VAL A 447 15.19 -2.52 4.24
CA VAL A 447 16.47 -2.00 4.78
C VAL A 447 16.95 -2.81 5.98
N SER A 448 16.04 -3.29 6.80
CA SER A 448 16.38 -4.13 7.97
C SER A 448 16.56 -5.62 7.63
N ASN A 449 16.18 -6.05 6.42
CA ASN A 449 16.09 -7.47 6.02
C ASN A 449 15.30 -8.32 7.02
N THR A 450 14.14 -7.82 7.45
CA THR A 450 13.28 -8.51 8.41
C THR A 450 11.83 -8.62 7.96
N THR A 451 11.20 -9.75 8.26
CA THR A 451 9.74 -9.89 8.15
C THR A 451 9.13 -10.00 9.54
N SER A 452 8.11 -9.20 9.82
CA SER A 452 7.36 -9.21 11.08
C SER A 452 5.92 -9.64 10.85
N LEU A 453 5.35 -10.36 11.82
CA LEU A 453 3.93 -10.73 11.82
C LEU A 453 3.19 -10.15 13.02
N TYR A 454 2.05 -9.56 12.74
CA TYR A 454 1.09 -9.07 13.71
C TYR A 454 -0.19 -9.88 13.68
N SER A 455 -0.76 -10.18 14.84
CA SER A 455 -2.18 -10.55 14.93
C SER A 455 -3.05 -9.31 14.92
N LEU A 456 -4.23 -9.42 14.32
CA LEU A 456 -5.23 -8.35 14.25
C LEU A 456 -6.55 -8.87 14.83
N ALA A 457 -7.17 -8.10 15.73
CA ALA A 457 -8.42 -8.48 16.36
C ALA A 457 -9.40 -7.29 16.38
N PRO A 458 -10.67 -7.50 15.96
CA PRO A 458 -11.69 -6.46 16.09
C PRO A 458 -12.03 -6.25 17.57
N VAL A 459 -12.17 -4.99 17.97
CA VAL A 459 -12.68 -4.61 19.29
C VAL A 459 -14.19 -4.45 19.18
N PRO A 460 -15.00 -5.26 19.90
CA PRO A 460 -16.45 -5.12 19.82
C PRO A 460 -16.91 -3.76 20.34
N GLU A 461 -17.80 -3.11 19.60
CA GLU A 461 -18.37 -1.81 19.97
C GLU A 461 -18.98 -1.84 21.38
N PRO A 462 -18.84 -0.78 22.21
CA PRO A 462 -19.35 -0.73 23.58
C PRO A 462 -20.87 -1.02 23.71
N GLU A 463 -21.64 -0.69 22.67
CA GLU A 463 -23.07 -0.99 22.59
C GLU A 463 -23.37 -2.49 22.47
N THR A 464 -22.48 -3.27 21.84
CA THR A 464 -22.58 -4.74 21.79
C THR A 464 -22.45 -5.34 23.18
N TRP A 465 -21.50 -4.85 23.98
CA TRP A 465 -21.34 -5.24 25.38
C TRP A 465 -22.53 -4.83 26.23
N THR A 466 -23.06 -3.62 26.00
CA THR A 466 -24.23 -3.10 26.72
C THR A 466 -25.47 -3.95 26.43
N MET A 467 -25.69 -4.34 25.17
CA MET A 467 -26.78 -5.22 24.74
C MET A 467 -26.61 -6.64 25.29
N LEU A 468 -25.40 -7.18 25.29
CA LEU A 468 -25.10 -8.49 25.89
C LEU A 468 -25.39 -8.49 27.39
N LEU A 469 -24.92 -7.48 28.12
CA LEU A 469 -25.14 -7.32 29.56
C LEU A 469 -26.63 -7.10 29.88
N ALA A 470 -27.34 -6.32 29.07
CA ALA A 470 -28.79 -6.14 29.19
C ALA A 470 -29.53 -7.46 28.96
N GLY A 471 -29.14 -8.23 27.95
CA GLY A 471 -29.68 -9.57 27.66
C GLY A 471 -29.45 -10.55 28.81
N LEU A 472 -28.22 -10.61 29.35
CA LEU A 472 -27.88 -11.42 30.52
C LEU A 472 -28.66 -10.98 31.77
N GLY A 473 -28.86 -9.67 31.95
CA GLY A 473 -29.69 -9.10 33.01
C GLY A 473 -31.16 -9.54 32.91
N LEU A 474 -31.73 -9.55 31.70
CA LEU A 474 -33.10 -10.03 31.43
C LEU A 474 -33.24 -11.53 31.68
N VAL A 475 -32.26 -12.35 31.25
CA VAL A 475 -32.23 -13.79 31.52
C VAL A 475 -32.14 -14.07 33.03
N GLY A 476 -31.25 -13.35 33.73
CA GLY A 476 -31.12 -13.45 35.19
C GLY A 476 -32.41 -13.05 35.92
N TRP A 477 -33.09 -12.00 35.46
CA TRP A 477 -34.39 -11.58 35.99
C TRP A 477 -35.48 -12.61 35.76
N ALA A 478 -35.58 -13.17 34.55
CA ALA A 478 -36.55 -14.20 34.20
C ALA A 478 -36.33 -15.50 35.02
N ALA A 479 -35.06 -15.92 35.18
CA ALA A 479 -34.70 -17.07 36.01
C ALA A 479 -35.03 -16.85 37.50
N ARG A 480 -34.78 -15.64 38.02
CA ARG A 480 -35.16 -15.27 39.40
C ARG A 480 -36.67 -15.26 39.60
N ARG A 481 -37.44 -14.82 38.61
CA ARG A 481 -38.91 -14.82 38.65
C ARG A 481 -39.48 -16.23 38.65
N ARG A 482 -38.89 -17.15 37.86
CA ARG A 482 -39.27 -18.58 37.86
C ARG A 482 -38.91 -19.34 39.15
N LYS A 483 -37.91 -18.90 39.91
CA LYS A 483 -37.59 -19.49 41.24
C LYS A 483 -38.48 -18.96 42.38
N ARG A 484 -39.25 -17.90 42.15
CA ARG A 484 -40.14 -17.26 43.15
C ARG A 484 -41.62 -17.55 42.91
N ALA A 485 -41.96 -18.16 41.78
CA ALA A 485 -43.23 -18.82 41.52
C ALA A 485 -43.06 -20.30 41.85
#